data_AF-A0A355PR89-F1
#
_entry.id   AF-A0A355PR89-F1
#
_cell.length_a   1.000
_cell.length_b   1.000
_cell.length_c   1.000
_cell.angle_alpha   90.00
_cell.angle_beta   90.00
_cell.angle_gamma   90.00
#
_symmetry.space_group_name_H-M   'P 1'
#
loop_
_entity.id
_entity.type
_entity.pdbx_description
1 polymer ?
#
loop_
_entity_poly.entity_id
_entity_poly.type
_entity_poly.pdbx_seq_one_letter_code
_entity_poly.pdbx_strand_id
1 'polypeptide(L)'
;MSLQRERMITMKKKAGLTLILTILCFLMSAFPAMAGEWHKTAEDQYQYIKDDGTKATGLLELKDGTYYLDDKGNRKTSYWLRYKGDWYFFGEDGQMVTDSWVDNYHVGSDGQMDKMR
;
A
#
# COMPACT_ATOMS: atom_id res chain seq x y z
N MET A 1 -28.65 56.17 6.55
CA MET A 1 -29.40 54.90 6.44
C MET A 1 -28.89 53.97 5.33
N SER A 2 -27.79 54.29 4.63
CA SER A 2 -27.17 53.47 3.57
C SER A 2 -26.10 52.48 4.10
N LEU A 3 -25.24 52.94 5.01
CA LEU A 3 -24.12 52.15 5.56
C LEU A 3 -24.53 50.86 6.28
N GLN A 4 -25.66 50.86 6.98
CA GLN A 4 -26.15 49.66 7.69
C GLN A 4 -26.67 48.59 6.73
N ARG A 5 -27.24 48.99 5.58
CA ARG A 5 -27.69 48.06 4.53
C ARG A 5 -26.51 47.42 3.80
N GLU A 6 -25.48 48.19 3.46
CA GLU A 6 -24.27 47.67 2.80
C GLU A 6 -23.49 46.69 3.68
N ARG A 7 -23.37 46.99 4.99
CA ARG A 7 -22.76 46.07 5.96
C ARG A 7 -23.56 44.77 6.08
N MET A 8 -24.88 44.87 6.14
CA MET A 8 -25.77 43.72 6.23
C MET A 8 -25.71 42.82 4.97
N ILE A 9 -25.67 43.41 3.77
CA ILE A 9 -25.53 42.67 2.50
C ILE A 9 -24.16 41.99 2.42
N THR A 10 -23.09 42.70 2.81
CA THR A 10 -21.72 42.18 2.85
C THR A 10 -21.59 41.01 3.84
N MET A 11 -22.20 41.11 5.03
CA MET A 11 -22.19 40.05 6.04
C MET A 11 -22.97 38.80 5.60
N LYS A 12 -24.12 38.95 4.94
CA LYS A 12 -24.90 37.81 4.40
C LYS A 12 -24.13 37.05 3.30
N LYS A 13 -23.39 37.77 2.44
CA LYS A 13 -22.53 37.18 1.39
C LYS A 13 -21.30 36.46 1.97
N LYS A 14 -20.64 37.05 2.97
CA LYS A 14 -19.50 36.44 3.67
C LYS A 14 -19.92 35.20 4.46
N ALA A 15 -21.02 35.28 5.21
CA ALA A 15 -21.55 34.16 5.99
C ALA A 15 -21.93 32.95 5.09
N GLY A 16 -22.54 33.18 3.93
CA GLY A 16 -22.83 32.12 2.95
C GLY A 16 -21.57 31.49 2.36
N LEU A 17 -20.55 32.28 2.03
CA LEU A 17 -19.28 31.79 1.50
C LEU A 17 -18.49 30.96 2.54
N THR A 18 -18.48 31.41 3.80
CA THR A 18 -17.83 30.66 4.89
C THR A 18 -18.54 29.33 5.14
N LEU A 19 -19.88 29.32 5.12
CA LEU A 19 -20.66 28.09 5.31
C LEU A 19 -20.37 27.05 4.22
N ILE A 20 -20.32 27.47 2.95
CA ILE A 20 -20.00 26.61 1.80
C ILE A 20 -18.56 26.08 1.89
N LEU A 21 -17.59 26.94 2.24
CA LEU A 21 -16.19 26.54 2.40
C LEU A 21 -16.02 25.52 3.54
N THR A 22 -16.74 25.69 4.66
CA THR A 22 -16.71 24.72 5.76
C THR A 22 -17.36 23.38 5.40
N ILE A 23 -18.46 23.38 4.64
CA ILE A 23 -19.10 22.15 4.14
C ILE A 23 -18.18 21.44 3.14
N LEU A 24 -17.49 22.19 2.28
CA LEU A 24 -16.51 21.66 1.32
C LEU A 24 -15.27 21.07 2.01
N CYS A 25 -14.78 21.69 3.08
CA CYS A 25 -13.68 21.15 3.90
C CYS A 25 -14.11 19.91 4.72
N PHE A 26 -15.38 19.82 5.14
CA PHE A 26 -15.94 18.61 5.80
C PHE A 26 -16.17 17.45 4.81
N LEU A 27 -16.38 17.74 3.52
CA LEU A 27 -16.51 16.71 2.47
C LEU A 27 -15.16 16.07 2.08
N MET A 28 -14.03 16.69 2.44
CA MET A 28 -12.69 16.18 2.13
C MET A 28 -12.05 15.34 3.26
N SER A 29 -12.72 15.15 4.40
CA SER A 29 -12.07 14.64 5.61
C SER A 29 -12.07 13.11 5.82
N ALA A 30 -12.47 12.30 4.84
CA ALA A 30 -12.32 10.83 4.95
C ALA A 30 -12.44 10.15 3.58
N PHE A 31 -11.46 10.34 2.69
CA PHE A 31 -11.16 9.23 1.80
C PHE A 31 -10.42 8.21 2.67
N PRO A 32 -10.99 7.01 2.91
CA PRO A 32 -10.16 5.94 3.46
C PRO A 32 -8.91 5.83 2.58
N ALA A 33 -7.72 5.74 3.18
CA ALA A 33 -6.55 5.29 2.45
C ALA A 33 -6.90 3.86 1.98
N MET A 34 -7.30 3.74 0.72
CA MET A 34 -7.75 2.49 0.13
C MET A 34 -6.50 1.63 -0.05
N ALA A 35 -6.13 0.88 0.99
CA ALA A 35 -4.98 -0.01 0.92
C ALA A 35 -5.08 -0.87 -0.34
N GLY A 36 -3.98 -0.94 -1.08
CA GLY A 36 -3.90 -1.69 -2.32
C GLY A 36 -4.43 -3.12 -2.19
N GLU A 37 -4.84 -3.68 -3.32
CA GLU A 37 -5.56 -4.95 -3.37
C GLU A 37 -4.82 -5.98 -4.21
N TRP A 38 -4.91 -7.24 -3.78
CA TRP A 38 -4.49 -8.37 -4.57
C TRP A 38 -5.46 -8.64 -5.72
N HIS A 39 -4.94 -8.70 -6.93
CA HIS A 39 -5.67 -9.01 -8.14
C HIS A 39 -5.15 -10.29 -8.78
N LYS A 40 -6.05 -11.22 -9.09
CA LYS A 40 -5.72 -12.48 -9.76
C LYS A 40 -5.88 -12.33 -11.28
N THR A 41 -4.84 -12.66 -12.04
CA THR A 41 -4.84 -12.57 -13.50
C THR A 41 -5.47 -13.80 -14.15
N ALA A 42 -5.76 -13.72 -15.45
CA ALA A 42 -6.25 -14.85 -16.25
C ALA A 42 -5.25 -16.03 -16.35
N GLU A 43 -3.96 -15.77 -16.08
CA GLU A 43 -2.87 -16.76 -16.08
C GLU A 43 -2.60 -17.34 -14.68
N ASP A 44 -3.57 -17.22 -13.76
CA ASP A 44 -3.50 -17.71 -12.39
C ASP A 44 -2.39 -17.05 -11.54
N GLN A 45 -1.89 -15.89 -11.96
CA GLN A 45 -0.88 -15.12 -11.21
C GLN A 45 -1.57 -14.11 -10.28
N TYR A 46 -0.89 -13.73 -9.20
CA TYR A 46 -1.33 -12.65 -8.32
C TYR A 46 -0.50 -11.39 -8.54
N GLN A 47 -1.15 -10.24 -8.63
CA GLN A 47 -0.53 -8.91 -8.72
C GLN A 47 -1.09 -8.04 -7.60
N TYR A 48 -0.33 -7.05 -7.14
CA TYR A 48 -0.82 -6.11 -6.14
C TYR A 48 -1.01 -4.73 -6.79
N ILE A 49 -2.24 -4.22 -6.76
CA ILE A 49 -2.59 -2.90 -7.28
C ILE A 49 -2.55 -1.92 -6.11
N LYS A 50 -1.62 -0.97 -6.15
CA LYS A 50 -1.48 0.05 -5.10
C LYS A 50 -2.62 1.08 -5.22
N ASP A 51 -2.75 1.89 -4.18
CA ASP A 51 -3.77 2.93 -4.04
C ASP A 51 -3.74 3.96 -5.19
N ASP A 52 -2.58 4.16 -5.82
CA ASP A 52 -2.37 5.03 -6.99
C ASP A 52 -2.79 4.38 -8.32
N GLY A 53 -3.34 3.16 -8.27
CA GLY A 53 -3.74 2.36 -9.43
C GLY A 53 -2.59 1.68 -10.17
N THR A 54 -1.35 1.85 -9.73
CA THR A 54 -0.19 1.21 -10.36
C THR A 54 0.11 -0.15 -9.74
N LYS A 55 0.69 -1.05 -10.54
CA LYS A 55 1.13 -2.37 -10.07
C LYS A 55 2.37 -2.24 -9.18
N ALA A 56 2.43 -3.00 -8.09
CA ALA A 56 3.66 -3.17 -7.33
C ALA A 56 4.64 -4.09 -8.07
N THR A 57 5.93 -3.80 -7.91
CA THR A 57 7.06 -4.61 -8.38
C THR A 57 8.14 -4.61 -7.29
N GLY A 58 8.99 -5.62 -7.26
CA GLY A 58 10.02 -5.77 -6.25
C GLY A 58 9.49 -6.25 -4.89
N LEU A 59 10.22 -5.92 -3.82
CA LEU A 59 9.81 -6.23 -2.45
C LEU A 59 8.63 -5.34 -2.05
N LEU A 60 7.57 -5.98 -1.56
CA LEU A 60 6.35 -5.35 -1.09
C LEU A 60 6.10 -5.75 0.35
N GLU A 61 6.16 -4.79 1.26
CA GLU A 61 5.82 -4.98 2.67
C GLU A 61 4.36 -4.61 2.89
N LEU A 62 3.58 -5.58 3.37
CA LEU A 62 2.20 -5.42 3.79
C LEU A 62 2.09 -5.70 5.29
N LYS A 63 0.89 -5.47 5.85
CA LYS A 63 0.64 -5.69 7.28
C LYS A 63 0.76 -7.16 7.69
N ASP A 64 0.44 -8.07 6.78
CA ASP A 64 0.45 -9.51 6.99
C ASP A 64 1.80 -10.16 6.67
N GLY A 65 2.61 -9.57 5.79
CA GLY A 65 3.93 -10.10 5.47
C GLY A 65 4.64 -9.34 4.36
N THR A 66 5.82 -9.84 4.00
CA THR A 66 6.61 -9.33 2.86
C THR A 66 6.46 -10.26 1.67
N TYR A 67 6.28 -9.69 0.49
CA TYR A 67 6.10 -10.39 -0.77
C TYR A 67 7.13 -9.92 -1.79
N TYR A 68 7.39 -10.74 -2.81
CA TYR A 68 8.19 -10.34 -3.95
C TYR A 68 7.38 -10.44 -5.25
N LEU A 69 7.32 -9.32 -5.98
CA LEU A 69 6.69 -9.21 -7.28
C LEU A 69 7.79 -9.06 -8.34
N ASP A 70 7.72 -9.83 -9.42
CA ASP A 70 8.69 -9.71 -10.52
C ASP A 70 8.52 -8.39 -11.29
N ASP A 71 9.36 -8.16 -12.32
CA ASP A 71 9.32 -6.94 -13.13
C ASP A 71 8.00 -6.74 -13.89
N LYS A 72 7.18 -7.79 -14.02
CA LYS A 72 5.84 -7.73 -14.63
C LYS A 72 4.75 -7.48 -13.57
N GLY A 73 5.10 -7.52 -12.29
CA GLY A 73 4.24 -7.36 -11.13
C GLY A 73 3.64 -8.67 -10.62
N ASN A 74 4.11 -9.83 -11.09
CA ASN A 74 3.58 -11.12 -10.68
C ASN A 74 4.25 -11.59 -9.38
N ARG A 75 3.43 -12.02 -8.42
CA ARG A 75 3.87 -12.53 -7.13
C ARG A 75 4.62 -13.85 -7.28
N LYS A 76 5.85 -13.90 -6.77
CA LYS A 76 6.65 -15.10 -6.72
C LYS A 76 6.27 -15.94 -5.50
N THR A 77 6.17 -17.25 -5.71
CA THR A 77 5.92 -18.27 -4.69
C THR A 77 6.97 -19.37 -4.83
N SER A 78 7.27 -20.06 -3.73
CA SER A 78 8.30 -21.10 -3.65
C SER A 78 9.61 -20.68 -4.34
N TYR A 79 10.09 -19.48 -3.99
CA TYR A 79 11.12 -18.77 -4.74
C TYR A 79 12.20 -18.21 -3.84
N TRP A 80 13.47 -18.47 -4.19
CA TRP A 80 14.63 -17.83 -3.58
C TRP A 80 14.98 -16.54 -4.32
N LEU A 81 14.99 -15.43 -3.59
CA LEU A 81 15.43 -14.13 -4.06
C LEU A 81 16.82 -13.80 -3.48
N ARG A 82 17.76 -13.42 -4.33
CA ARG A 82 18.99 -12.77 -3.90
C ARG A 82 18.82 -11.26 -3.96
N TYR A 83 18.85 -10.60 -2.81
CA TYR A 83 18.65 -9.15 -2.71
C TYR A 83 19.73 -8.54 -1.82
N LYS A 84 20.41 -7.51 -2.33
CA LYS A 84 21.50 -6.77 -1.63
C LYS A 84 22.66 -7.62 -1.07
N GLY A 85 22.80 -8.86 -1.51
CA GLY A 85 23.89 -9.75 -1.08
C GLY A 85 23.37 -10.99 -0.38
N ASP A 86 22.20 -10.90 0.23
CA ASP A 86 21.59 -11.93 1.06
C ASP A 86 20.49 -12.69 0.30
N TRP A 87 20.14 -13.87 0.83
CA TRP A 87 19.12 -14.74 0.26
C TRP A 87 17.87 -14.75 1.14
N TYR A 88 16.71 -14.64 0.49
CA TYR A 88 15.39 -14.64 1.11
C TYR A 88 14.51 -15.67 0.41
N PHE A 89 13.67 -16.37 1.15
CA PHE A 89 12.75 -17.35 0.59
C PHE A 89 11.30 -16.88 0.70
N PHE A 90 10.55 -17.02 -0.38
CA PHE A 90 9.11 -16.76 -0.43
C PHE A 90 8.37 -18.10 -0.56
N GLY A 91 7.49 -18.39 0.39
CA GLY A 91 6.76 -19.65 0.49
C GLY A 91 5.70 -19.86 -0.60
N GLU A 92 4.93 -20.94 -0.49
CA GLU A 92 3.86 -21.28 -1.45
C GLU A 92 2.74 -20.21 -1.49
N ASP A 93 2.49 -19.56 -0.35
CA ASP A 93 1.55 -18.45 -0.22
C ASP A 93 2.14 -17.10 -0.68
N GLY A 94 3.42 -17.09 -1.06
CA GLY A 94 4.17 -15.93 -1.53
C GLY A 94 4.72 -15.03 -0.42
N GLN A 95 4.48 -15.36 0.86
CA GLN A 95 5.04 -14.60 1.98
C GLN A 95 6.49 -14.99 2.20
N MET A 96 7.30 -14.00 2.60
CA MET A 96 8.68 -14.23 3.02
C MET A 96 8.71 -15.10 4.26
N VAL A 97 9.43 -16.21 4.17
CA VAL A 97 9.64 -17.13 5.29
C VAL A 97 10.70 -16.55 6.22
N THR A 98 10.47 -16.66 7.52
CA THR A 98 11.38 -16.21 8.57
C THR A 98 11.53 -17.30 9.62
N ASP A 99 12.67 -17.33 10.30
CA ASP A 99 13.00 -18.22 11.42
C ASP A 99 12.63 -19.70 11.17
N SER A 100 13.06 -20.24 10.03
CA SER A 100 12.63 -21.56 9.56
C SER A 100 13.65 -22.22 8.64
N TRP A 101 13.59 -23.55 8.55
CA TRP A 101 14.36 -24.34 7.60
C TRP A 101 13.59 -24.50 6.29
N VAL A 102 14.27 -24.21 5.18
CA VAL A 102 13.83 -24.42 3.80
C VAL A 102 14.85 -25.34 3.14
N ASP A 103 14.48 -26.61 2.97
CA ASP A 103 15.38 -27.69 2.57
C ASP A 103 16.64 -27.75 3.46
N ASN A 104 17.81 -27.49 2.89
CA ASN A 104 19.10 -27.49 3.59
C ASN A 104 19.52 -26.12 4.11
N TYR A 105 18.69 -25.09 3.96
CA TYR A 105 19.02 -23.71 4.32
C TYR A 105 18.12 -23.22 5.45
N HIS A 106 18.68 -22.46 6.38
CA HIS A 106 17.91 -21.78 7.42
C HIS A 106 17.81 -20.30 7.08
N VAL A 107 16.59 -19.75 7.19
CA VAL A 107 16.34 -18.31 7.16
C VAL A 107 16.11 -17.80 8.58
N GLY A 108 16.79 -16.72 8.95
CA GLY A 108 16.67 -16.07 10.25
C GLY A 108 15.35 -15.32 10.44
N SER A 109 15.17 -14.72 11.61
CA SER A 109 13.98 -13.95 11.95
C SER A 109 13.77 -12.70 11.09
N ASP A 110 14.82 -12.21 10.43
CA ASP A 110 14.79 -11.12 9.45
C ASP A 110 14.63 -11.61 8.00
N GLY A 111 14.44 -12.92 7.82
CA GLY A 111 14.28 -13.58 6.52
C GLY A 111 15.58 -13.86 5.78
N GLN A 112 16.73 -13.42 6.30
CA GLN A 112 18.03 -13.66 5.67
C GLN A 112 18.48 -15.09 5.90
N MET A 113 18.98 -15.76 4.86
CA MET A 113 19.62 -17.06 5.01
C MET A 113 20.88 -16.95 5.87
N ASP A 114 20.95 -17.69 6.98
CA ASP A 114 22.06 -17.62 7.94
C ASP A 114 22.85 -18.93 8.10
N LYS A 115 22.28 -20.09 7.74
CA LYS A 115 22.91 -21.41 7.89
C LYS A 115 22.59 -22.35 6.73
N MET A 116 23.46 -23.34 6.55
CA MET A 116 23.31 -24.47 5.65
C MET A 116 23.64 -25.78 6.40
N ARG A 117 22.89 -26.85 6.14
CA ARG A 117 23.12 -28.21 6.65
C ARG A 117 23.92 -29.06 5.67
#